data_AF-A0A078JQS1-F1
#
_entry.id   AF-A0A078JQS1-F1
#
_cell.length_a   1.000
_cell.length_b   1.000
_cell.length_c   1.000
_cell.angle_alpha   90.00
_cell.angle_beta   90.00
_cell.angle_gamma   90.00
#
_symmetry.space_group_name_H-M   'P 1'
#
loop_
_entity.id
_entity.type
_entity.pdbx_description
1 polymer ?
#
loop_
_entity_poly.entity_id
_entity_poly.type
_entity_poly.pdbx_seq_one_letter_code
_entity_poly.pdbx_strand_id
1 'polypeptide(L)'
;MEKVSSPSSSRRSAYLEALTQEIKKKLTRAVVSPAQTRNLLQDLFADIALEVDERAKDVLLSKEEDVISDEADTDGPLCFFDVLADYYVKVSERGKDILDLMVQLWSQSFASHIFSLLFHKWLFEVELENQEILLRYSSALVQGATNVFWIDIQTNTRRFQTLFRYLLEEVALEPTRLKNIPIQAQRELYLLLSRFIFFYNSVDRLDSFLRNFPEFPNAFLVGGAGDFLVIELTDQLQKLKVEPVLLHYLSQMKILQGMELRMTTSTRLKACLYSFTSPGGPMYPTRAVRHAAWDALDSLFPVGRYPRHLISLFFRLLYPWYWPSSCWNFVVSCIKAVLYSIVRLIFSRREKPRQS
;
A
#
# COMPACT_ATOMS: atom_id res chain seq x y z
N MET A 1 25.24 -2.72 39.55
CA MET A 1 25.60 -3.82 38.64
C MET A 1 25.66 -3.25 37.24
N GLU A 2 26.88 -2.95 36.78
CA GLU A 2 27.15 -2.54 35.40
C GLU A 2 26.75 -3.67 34.45
N LYS A 3 25.82 -3.40 33.53
CA LYS A 3 25.58 -4.26 32.38
C LYS A 3 26.79 -4.13 31.46
N VAL A 4 27.66 -5.13 31.47
CA VAL A 4 28.72 -5.30 30.47
C VAL A 4 28.05 -5.39 29.11
N SER A 5 28.24 -4.37 28.27
CA SER A 5 27.77 -4.36 26.89
C SER A 5 28.52 -5.43 26.08
N SER A 6 27.77 -6.26 25.35
CA SER A 6 28.35 -7.31 24.50
C SER A 6 29.14 -6.68 23.35
N PRO A 7 30.28 -7.26 22.92
CA PRO A 7 31.10 -6.69 21.83
C PRO A 7 30.34 -6.60 20.49
N SER A 8 29.30 -7.42 20.30
CA SER A 8 28.39 -7.38 19.15
C SER A 8 27.49 -6.13 19.15
N SER A 9 26.87 -5.79 20.29
CA SER A 9 26.05 -4.58 20.43
C SER A 9 26.86 -3.30 20.20
N SER A 10 28.11 -3.27 20.68
CA SER A 10 29.04 -2.17 20.44
C SER A 10 29.37 -2.02 18.94
N ARG A 11 29.57 -3.12 18.23
CA ARG A 11 29.86 -3.12 16.78
C ARG A 11 28.67 -2.64 15.94
N ARG A 12 27.46 -3.11 16.25
CA ARG A 12 26.22 -2.66 15.60
C ARG A 12 26.02 -1.16 15.81
N SER A 13 26.16 -0.68 17.04
CA SER A 13 26.01 0.74 17.36
C SER A 13 27.04 1.60 16.64
N ALA A 14 28.30 1.16 16.56
CA ALA A 14 29.34 1.90 15.84
C ALA A 14 29.09 1.98 14.33
N TYR A 15 28.58 0.89 13.73
CA TYR A 15 28.21 0.87 12.32
C TYR A 15 27.04 1.81 12.01
N LEU A 16 25.99 1.78 12.84
CA LEU A 16 24.84 2.70 12.70
C LEU A 16 25.24 4.15 12.91
N GLU A 17 26.11 4.43 13.88
CA GLU A 17 26.65 5.77 14.09
C GLU A 17 27.42 6.26 12.86
N ALA A 18 28.25 5.42 12.24
CA ALA A 18 28.95 5.78 11.00
C ALA A 18 27.98 6.12 9.86
N LEU A 19 26.93 5.31 9.67
CA LEU A 19 25.88 5.58 8.68
C LEU A 19 25.13 6.89 8.96
N THR A 20 24.77 7.15 10.22
CA THR A 20 24.14 8.40 10.65
C THR A 20 25.04 9.61 10.35
N GLN A 21 26.36 9.52 10.56
CA GLN A 21 27.30 10.58 10.21
C GLN A 21 27.39 10.81 8.69
N GLU A 22 27.33 9.75 7.88
CA GLU A 22 27.29 9.87 6.42
C GLU A 22 26.00 10.56 5.93
N ILE A 23 24.85 10.18 6.49
CA ILE A 23 23.56 10.83 6.22
C ILE A 23 23.64 12.32 6.58
N LYS A 24 24.14 12.64 7.79
CA LYS A 24 24.32 14.01 8.26
C LYS A 24 25.21 14.80 7.30
N LYS A 25 26.36 14.25 6.90
CA LYS A 25 27.29 14.89 5.95
C LYS A 25 26.64 15.17 4.59
N LYS A 26 25.87 14.22 4.05
CA LYS A 26 25.14 14.40 2.77
C LYS A 26 24.08 15.50 2.90
N LEU A 27 23.32 15.52 3.99
CA LEU A 27 22.31 16.55 4.26
C LEU A 27 22.93 17.94 4.44
N THR A 28 24.01 18.07 5.22
CA THR A 28 24.71 19.36 5.37
C THR A 28 25.22 19.88 4.02
N ARG A 29 25.76 19.00 3.17
CA ARG A 29 26.17 19.38 1.81
C ARG A 29 24.98 19.84 0.97
N ALA A 30 23.83 19.18 1.10
CA ALA A 30 22.60 19.55 0.40
C ALA A 30 22.05 20.91 0.86
N VAL A 31 22.24 21.30 2.13
CA VAL A 31 21.89 22.65 2.64
C VAL A 31 22.82 23.71 2.04
N VAL A 32 24.12 23.46 2.02
CA VAL A 32 25.12 24.44 1.56
C VAL A 32 25.12 24.62 0.04
N SER A 33 24.78 23.57 -0.73
CA SER A 33 24.89 23.55 -2.20
C SER A 33 23.52 23.43 -2.90
N PRO A 34 22.74 24.53 -3.03
CA PRO A 34 21.39 24.51 -3.60
C PRO A 34 21.30 23.90 -5.00
N ALA A 35 22.34 24.07 -5.83
CA ALA A 35 22.40 23.53 -7.18
C ALA A 35 22.48 21.98 -7.24
N GLN A 36 23.03 21.34 -6.20
CA GLN A 36 23.20 19.88 -6.11
C GLN A 36 22.18 19.22 -5.17
N THR A 37 21.41 20.00 -4.41
CA THR A 37 20.49 19.52 -3.37
C THR A 37 19.56 18.41 -3.85
N ARG A 38 18.93 18.58 -5.02
CA ARG A 38 18.02 17.57 -5.57
C ARG A 38 18.72 16.23 -5.81
N ASN A 39 19.89 16.25 -6.44
CA ASN A 39 20.63 15.02 -6.76
C ASN A 39 21.12 14.35 -5.48
N LEU A 40 21.66 15.13 -4.53
CA LEU A 40 22.12 14.61 -3.24
C LEU A 40 21.00 13.97 -2.43
N LEU A 41 19.80 14.57 -2.42
CA LEU A 41 18.64 13.99 -1.73
C LEU A 41 18.10 12.76 -2.47
N GLN A 42 18.13 12.76 -3.80
CA GLN A 42 17.74 11.58 -4.58
C GLN A 42 18.68 10.40 -4.31
N ASP A 43 20.00 10.64 -4.31
CA ASP A 43 21.01 9.62 -4.01
C ASP A 43 20.85 9.11 -2.58
N LEU A 44 20.65 10.02 -1.62
CA LEU A 44 20.40 9.66 -0.22
C LEU A 44 19.13 8.83 -0.05
N PHE A 45 18.05 9.19 -0.73
CA PHE A 45 16.82 8.40 -0.74
C PHE A 45 17.06 7.00 -1.29
N ALA A 46 17.79 6.89 -2.41
CA ALA A 46 18.12 5.60 -3.01
C ALA A 46 18.91 4.73 -2.03
N ASP A 47 19.96 5.27 -1.40
CA ASP A 47 20.80 4.55 -0.43
C ASP A 47 20.01 4.04 0.78
N ILE A 48 19.14 4.88 1.34
CA ILE A 48 18.32 4.53 2.52
C ILE A 48 17.25 3.49 2.18
N ALA A 49 16.74 3.51 0.95
CA ALA A 49 15.75 2.57 0.46
C ALA A 49 16.35 1.23 -0.04
N LEU A 50 17.67 1.05 0.02
CA LEU A 50 18.31 -0.21 -0.32
C LEU A 50 17.95 -1.31 0.69
N GLU A 51 17.81 -2.52 0.15
CA GLU A 51 17.77 -3.72 0.96
C GLU A 51 19.13 -3.94 1.63
N VAL A 52 19.10 -4.41 2.87
CA VAL A 52 20.31 -4.73 3.63
C VAL A 52 20.92 -5.99 3.04
N ASP A 53 22.13 -5.91 2.49
CA ASP A 53 22.87 -7.07 2.00
C ASP A 53 23.15 -8.09 3.11
N GLU A 54 23.28 -9.38 2.77
CA GLU A 54 23.56 -10.48 3.72
C GLU A 54 24.77 -10.19 4.64
N ARG A 55 25.83 -9.56 4.12
CA ARG A 55 27.00 -9.16 4.92
C ARG A 55 26.67 -8.12 5.99
N ALA A 56 25.75 -7.21 5.68
CA ALA A 56 25.28 -6.20 6.61
C ALA A 56 24.25 -6.79 7.58
N LYS A 57 23.42 -7.75 7.14
CA LYS A 57 22.53 -8.53 8.02
C LYS A 57 23.31 -9.22 9.12
N ASP A 58 24.45 -9.85 8.83
CA ASP A 58 25.29 -10.51 9.85
C ASP A 58 25.80 -9.55 10.94
N VAL A 59 26.12 -8.31 10.56
CA VAL A 59 26.59 -7.26 11.49
C VAL A 59 25.44 -6.65 12.29
N LEU A 60 24.26 -6.55 11.67
CA LEU A 60 23.08 -5.92 12.26
C LEU A 60 22.25 -6.89 13.11
N LEU A 61 22.10 -8.14 12.71
CA LEU A 61 21.22 -9.15 13.33
C LEU A 61 21.97 -10.11 14.26
N SER A 62 23.19 -9.79 14.70
CA SER A 62 24.07 -10.71 15.44
C SER A 62 23.36 -11.50 16.56
N LYS A 63 22.97 -12.76 16.27
CA LYS A 63 22.75 -13.94 17.13
C LYS A 63 22.00 -13.83 18.48
N GLU A 64 21.29 -12.75 18.80
CA GLU A 64 20.56 -12.62 20.07
C GLU A 64 19.03 -12.60 19.95
N GLU A 65 18.46 -12.83 18.77
CA GLU A 65 17.03 -13.09 18.61
C GLU A 65 16.78 -14.50 18.06
N ASP A 66 17.35 -15.52 18.72
CA ASP A 66 16.71 -16.85 18.83
C ASP A 66 15.54 -16.77 19.83
N VAL A 67 14.67 -15.77 19.66
CA VAL A 67 13.28 -15.91 20.08
C VAL A 67 12.62 -16.52 18.87
N ILE A 68 12.12 -17.74 19.05
CA ILE A 68 11.22 -18.40 18.11
C ILE A 68 10.02 -17.47 17.92
N SER A 69 10.12 -16.53 16.98
CA SER A 69 8.97 -16.00 16.29
C SER A 69 8.74 -17.00 15.17
N ASP A 70 7.77 -17.87 15.40
CA ASP A 70 7.27 -18.81 14.40
C ASP A 70 7.26 -18.16 13.01
N GLU A 71 7.72 -18.93 12.03
CA GLU A 71 7.72 -18.63 10.60
C GLU A 71 6.29 -18.34 10.10
N ALA A 72 5.80 -17.16 10.40
CA ALA A 72 4.55 -16.62 9.89
C ALA A 72 4.71 -15.09 9.72
N ASP A 73 4.83 -14.66 8.46
CA ASP A 73 4.36 -13.36 7.95
C ASP A 73 5.27 -12.10 8.02
N THR A 74 6.60 -12.21 7.90
CA THR A 74 7.45 -11.08 7.45
C THR A 74 7.82 -11.22 5.97
N ASP A 75 6.85 -11.11 5.06
CA ASP A 75 7.03 -11.33 3.60
C ASP A 75 7.70 -10.15 2.85
N GLY A 76 8.57 -9.38 3.52
CA GLY A 76 9.20 -8.16 2.97
C GLY A 76 10.71 -8.05 3.20
N PRO A 77 11.48 -7.47 2.27
CA PRO A 77 12.92 -7.29 2.41
C PRO A 77 13.26 -6.28 3.52
N LEU A 78 14.24 -6.61 4.37
CA LEU A 78 14.74 -5.68 5.40
C LEU A 78 15.54 -4.56 4.72
N CYS A 79 15.07 -3.32 4.83
CA CYS A 79 15.74 -2.15 4.24
C CYS A 79 16.52 -1.34 5.29
N PHE A 80 17.52 -0.57 4.85
CA PHE A 80 18.34 0.23 5.78
C PHE A 80 17.51 1.24 6.59
N PHE A 81 16.44 1.79 6.01
CA PHE A 81 15.56 2.72 6.71
C PHE A 81 14.90 2.12 7.94
N ASP A 82 14.50 0.84 7.91
CA ASP A 82 13.85 0.18 9.05
C ASP A 82 14.81 0.14 10.25
N VAL A 83 16.06 -0.23 9.99
CA VAL A 83 17.11 -0.32 11.01
C VAL A 83 17.48 1.05 11.56
N LEU A 84 17.55 2.07 10.69
CA LEU A 84 17.85 3.44 11.09
C LEU A 84 16.71 4.08 11.88
N ALA A 85 15.45 3.80 11.55
CA ALA A 85 14.30 4.29 12.30
C ALA A 85 14.31 3.76 13.73
N ASP A 86 14.59 2.47 13.93
CA ASP A 86 14.76 1.88 15.26
C ASP A 86 15.95 2.49 16.03
N TYR A 87 17.04 2.80 15.31
CA TYR A 87 18.20 3.44 15.92
C TYR A 87 17.89 4.86 16.41
N TYR A 88 17.17 5.66 15.61
CA TYR A 88 16.83 7.04 15.98
C TYR A 88 15.84 7.11 17.13
N VAL A 89 14.96 6.12 17.30
CA VAL A 89 14.15 5.99 18.53
C VAL A 89 15.06 5.79 19.74
N LYS A 90 16.02 4.86 19.67
CA LYS A 90 16.93 4.54 20.78
C LYS A 90 17.90 5.66 21.12
N VAL A 91 18.39 6.38 20.10
CA VAL A 91 19.37 7.48 20.23
C VAL A 91 18.75 8.77 19.72
N SER A 92 17.76 9.27 20.46
CA SER A 92 16.89 10.38 20.05
C SER A 92 17.65 11.69 19.77
N GLU A 93 18.74 11.97 20.49
CA GLU A 93 19.56 13.18 20.27
C GLU A 93 20.20 13.21 18.88
N ARG A 94 20.71 12.06 18.39
CA ARG A 94 21.29 11.95 17.05
C ARG A 94 20.24 12.10 15.96
N GLY A 95 19.04 11.59 16.21
CA GLY A 95 17.88 11.81 15.35
C GLY A 95 17.52 13.30 15.22
N LYS A 96 17.56 14.05 16.33
CA LYS A 96 17.26 15.50 16.35
C LYS A 96 18.20 16.31 15.46
N ASP A 97 19.51 16.04 15.50
CA ASP A 97 20.49 16.71 14.62
C ASP A 97 20.13 16.58 13.13
N ILE A 98 19.71 15.38 12.71
CA ILE A 98 19.31 15.10 11.33
C ILE A 98 17.96 15.75 11.02
N LEU A 99 17.03 15.70 11.98
CA LEU A 99 15.72 16.31 11.86
C LEU A 99 15.83 17.82 11.62
N ASP A 100 16.71 18.52 12.33
CA ASP A 100 16.94 19.97 12.16
C ASP A 100 17.45 20.31 10.75
N LEU A 101 18.32 19.47 10.18
CA LEU A 101 18.76 19.59 8.79
C LEU A 101 17.61 19.32 7.81
N MET A 102 16.77 18.33 8.07
CA MET A 102 15.61 18.00 7.25
C MET A 102 14.58 19.14 7.25
N VAL A 103 14.37 19.82 8.37
CA VAL A 103 13.48 20.99 8.49
C VAL A 103 13.94 22.13 7.59
N GLN A 104 15.25 22.34 7.43
CA GLN A 104 15.81 23.34 6.51
C GLN A 104 15.59 22.97 5.04
N LEU A 105 15.53 21.67 4.72
CA LEU A 105 15.38 21.14 3.37
C LEU A 105 13.94 20.81 2.99
N TRP A 106 12.96 21.19 3.82
CA TRP A 106 11.56 20.76 3.69
C TRP A 106 10.90 21.09 2.34
N SER A 107 11.30 22.19 1.72
CA SER A 107 10.78 22.62 0.42
C SER A 107 11.33 21.83 -0.77
N GLN A 108 12.35 20.99 -0.55
CA GLN A 108 13.04 20.25 -1.58
C GLN A 108 12.35 18.93 -1.89
N SER A 109 12.45 18.48 -3.15
CA SER A 109 12.03 17.13 -3.54
C SER A 109 12.79 16.07 -2.74
N PHE A 110 12.17 14.92 -2.49
CA PHE A 110 12.69 13.80 -1.68
C PHE A 110 12.81 14.06 -0.16
N ALA A 111 12.78 15.31 0.31
CA ALA A 111 12.90 15.61 1.74
C ALA A 111 11.80 14.91 2.57
N SER A 112 10.53 15.03 2.17
CA SER A 112 9.43 14.33 2.85
C SER A 112 9.55 12.80 2.79
N HIS A 113 10.15 12.26 1.73
CA HIS A 113 10.30 10.82 1.53
C HIS A 113 11.34 10.27 2.52
N ILE A 114 12.51 10.90 2.56
CA ILE A 114 13.59 10.57 3.49
C ILE A 114 13.10 10.75 4.93
N PHE A 115 12.38 11.84 5.21
CA PHE A 115 11.80 12.07 6.53
C PHE A 115 10.88 10.92 6.95
N SER A 116 9.98 10.50 6.06
CA SER A 116 9.05 9.40 6.35
C SER A 116 9.79 8.08 6.60
N LEU A 117 10.81 7.79 5.80
CA LEU A 117 11.59 6.56 5.97
C LEU A 117 12.38 6.55 7.29
N LEU A 118 13.05 7.64 7.65
CA LEU A 118 13.93 7.69 8.82
C LEU A 118 13.20 7.94 10.14
N PHE A 119 12.09 8.69 10.14
CA PHE A 119 11.46 9.20 11.36
C PHE A 119 10.04 8.68 11.60
N HIS A 120 9.56 7.70 10.82
CA HIS A 120 8.21 7.16 11.01
C HIS A 120 7.97 6.57 12.41
N LYS A 121 8.98 5.94 13.04
CA LYS A 121 8.86 5.44 14.42
C LYS A 121 9.07 6.53 15.46
N TRP A 122 10.12 7.32 15.26
CA TRP A 122 10.51 8.43 16.14
C TRP A 122 9.36 9.39 16.46
N LEU A 123 8.51 9.70 15.47
CA LEU A 123 7.38 10.62 15.63
C LEU A 123 6.36 10.17 16.69
N PHE A 124 6.19 8.86 16.91
CA PHE A 124 5.18 8.32 17.82
C PHE A 124 5.75 7.86 19.16
N GLU A 125 7.07 7.64 19.22
CA GLU A 125 7.77 7.14 20.41
C GLU A 125 8.49 8.23 21.21
N VAL A 126 8.86 9.35 20.57
CA VAL A 126 9.53 10.48 21.24
C VAL A 126 8.53 11.60 21.52
N GLU A 127 8.43 12.01 22.77
CA GLU A 127 7.52 13.08 23.19
C GLU A 127 7.93 14.43 22.58
N LEU A 128 6.99 15.05 21.85
CA LEU A 128 7.11 16.38 21.28
C LEU A 128 6.13 17.32 21.98
N GLU A 129 6.64 18.35 22.66
CA GLU A 129 5.80 19.28 23.42
C GLU A 129 5.01 20.26 22.54
N ASN A 130 5.47 20.51 21.29
CA ASN A 130 4.88 21.52 20.42
C ASN A 130 3.90 20.92 19.38
N GLN A 131 2.60 21.22 19.54
CA GLN A 131 1.51 20.74 18.68
C GLN A 131 1.62 21.21 17.22
N GLU A 132 2.13 22.42 16.95
CA GLU A 132 2.28 22.93 15.59
C GLU A 132 3.38 22.17 14.82
N ILE A 133 4.49 21.90 15.51
CA ILE A 133 5.61 21.12 14.97
C ILE A 133 5.15 19.69 14.69
N LEU A 134 4.41 19.11 15.63
CA LEU A 134 3.84 17.77 15.49
C LEU A 134 2.90 17.66 14.28
N LEU A 135 2.03 18.66 14.06
CA LEU A 135 1.17 18.69 12.87
C LEU A 135 1.99 18.75 11.58
N ARG A 136 3.01 19.61 11.54
CA ARG A 136 3.89 19.75 10.37
C ARG A 136 4.63 18.43 10.06
N TYR A 137 5.18 17.78 11.08
CA TYR A 137 5.87 16.49 10.93
C TYR A 137 4.92 15.40 10.50
N SER A 138 3.74 15.31 11.10
CA SER A 138 2.74 14.31 10.72
C SER A 138 2.28 14.47 9.27
N SER A 139 2.06 15.71 8.83
CA SER A 139 1.68 16.00 7.44
C SER A 139 2.78 15.57 6.45
N ALA A 140 4.05 15.79 6.77
CA ALA A 140 5.13 15.32 5.91
C ALA A 140 5.39 13.82 5.97
N LEU A 141 5.13 13.17 7.09
CA LEU A 141 5.10 11.71 7.17
C LEU A 141 4.06 11.16 6.19
N VAL A 142 2.84 11.69 6.22
CA VAL A 142 1.76 11.26 5.31
C VAL A 142 2.12 11.56 3.86
N GLN A 143 2.62 12.77 3.57
CA GLN A 143 3.01 13.16 2.21
C GLN A 143 4.17 12.34 1.67
N GLY A 144 5.19 12.08 2.49
CA GLY A 144 6.34 11.27 2.09
C GLY A 144 5.98 9.80 1.92
N ALA A 145 5.24 9.21 2.87
CA ALA A 145 4.71 7.86 2.76
C ALA A 145 3.83 7.69 1.52
N THR A 146 2.98 8.67 1.20
CA THR A 146 2.19 8.68 -0.05
C THR A 146 3.07 8.50 -1.28
N ASN A 147 4.14 9.30 -1.39
CA ASN A 147 5.01 9.25 -2.57
C ASN A 147 5.83 7.94 -2.62
N VAL A 148 6.33 7.49 -1.47
CA VAL A 148 7.09 6.25 -1.33
C VAL A 148 6.24 5.04 -1.71
N PHE A 149 4.99 4.97 -1.27
CA PHE A 149 4.08 3.89 -1.67
C PHE A 149 3.70 3.97 -3.15
N TRP A 150 3.63 5.18 -3.73
CA TRP A 150 3.47 5.33 -5.18
C TRP A 150 4.67 4.80 -5.96
N ILE A 151 5.90 4.93 -5.45
CA ILE A 151 7.10 4.32 -6.06
C ILE A 151 6.95 2.80 -6.09
N ASP A 152 6.48 2.20 -4.99
CA ASP A 152 6.21 0.76 -4.91
C ASP A 152 5.13 0.30 -5.91
N ILE A 153 4.03 1.06 -6.05
CA ILE A 153 3.02 0.80 -7.08
C ILE A 153 3.62 0.88 -8.49
N GLN A 154 4.41 1.91 -8.79
CA GLN A 154 4.99 2.12 -10.11
C GLN A 154 6.01 1.05 -10.49
N THR A 155 6.78 0.60 -9.50
CA THR A 155 7.78 -0.46 -9.67
C THR A 155 7.19 -1.87 -9.52
N ASN A 156 5.92 -1.98 -9.08
CA ASN A 156 5.25 -3.22 -8.73
C ASN A 156 6.08 -4.05 -7.72
N THR A 157 6.67 -3.39 -6.74
CA THR A 157 7.41 -3.99 -5.63
C THR A 157 6.82 -3.55 -4.29
N ARG A 158 7.15 -4.24 -3.20
CA ARG A 158 6.66 -3.95 -1.85
C ARG A 158 7.81 -3.63 -0.91
N ARG A 159 8.75 -2.78 -1.35
CA ARG A 159 9.94 -2.45 -0.56
C ARG A 159 9.60 -1.72 0.74
N PHE A 160 8.54 -0.93 0.73
CA PHE A 160 8.13 -0.10 1.87
C PHE A 160 6.97 -0.72 2.66
N GLN A 161 6.81 -2.04 2.56
CA GLN A 161 5.77 -2.78 3.28
C GLN A 161 5.93 -2.69 4.80
N THR A 162 7.16 -2.68 5.31
CA THR A 162 7.46 -2.51 6.73
C THR A 162 6.96 -1.17 7.26
N LEU A 163 7.18 -0.08 6.52
CA LEU A 163 6.63 1.24 6.82
C LEU A 163 5.08 1.22 6.82
N PHE A 164 4.46 0.64 5.80
CA PHE A 164 2.99 0.54 5.73
C PHE A 164 2.42 -0.24 6.92
N ARG A 165 3.02 -1.40 7.23
CA ARG A 165 2.60 -2.26 8.33
C ARG A 165 2.72 -1.56 9.67
N TYR A 166 3.83 -0.86 9.93
CA TYR A 166 3.99 -0.07 11.15
C TYR A 166 2.89 1.00 11.28
N LEU A 167 2.64 1.77 10.21
CA LEU A 167 1.60 2.79 10.22
C LEU A 167 0.19 2.23 10.40
N LEU A 168 -0.09 1.05 9.86
CA LEU A 168 -1.38 0.39 10.00
C LEU A 168 -1.53 -0.26 11.38
N GLU A 169 -0.68 -1.23 11.70
CA GLU A 169 -0.84 -2.12 12.86
C GLU A 169 -0.39 -1.46 14.16
N GLU A 170 0.71 -0.72 14.16
CA GLU A 170 1.27 -0.14 15.37
C GLU A 170 0.82 1.30 15.63
N VAL A 171 0.29 2.01 14.63
CA VAL A 171 -0.15 3.41 14.80
C VAL A 171 -1.66 3.54 14.65
N ALA A 172 -2.23 3.14 13.50
CA ALA A 172 -3.65 3.36 13.24
C ALA A 172 -4.54 2.45 14.11
N LEU A 173 -4.18 1.18 14.28
CA LEU A 173 -4.94 0.22 15.07
C LEU A 173 -4.70 0.34 16.58
N GLU A 174 -3.71 1.11 17.02
CA GLU A 174 -3.36 1.31 18.43
C GLU A 174 -3.85 2.69 18.93
N PRO A 175 -4.97 2.77 19.67
CA PRO A 175 -5.59 4.04 20.04
C PRO A 175 -4.70 4.92 20.92
N THR A 176 -3.78 4.33 21.68
CA THR A 176 -2.85 5.07 22.55
C THR A 176 -1.87 5.89 21.71
N ARG A 177 -1.24 5.28 20.71
CA ARG A 177 -0.32 5.95 19.78
C ARG A 177 -1.03 6.90 18.83
N LEU A 178 -2.25 6.57 18.39
CA LEU A 178 -3.02 7.45 17.52
C LEU A 178 -3.36 8.79 18.20
N LYS A 179 -3.65 8.79 19.50
CA LYS A 179 -3.91 10.00 20.29
C LYS A 179 -2.71 10.93 20.41
N ASN A 180 -1.49 10.42 20.16
CA ASN A 180 -0.28 11.23 20.21
C ASN A 180 -0.18 12.20 19.03
N ILE A 181 -0.97 12.04 17.97
CA ILE A 181 -0.97 12.97 16.82
C ILE A 181 -2.28 13.77 16.73
N PRO A 182 -2.25 14.99 16.15
CA PRO A 182 -3.44 15.83 16.00
C PRO A 182 -4.52 15.15 15.16
N ILE A 183 -5.80 15.41 15.46
CA ILE A 183 -6.93 14.79 14.75
C ILE A 183 -6.89 14.98 13.23
N GLN A 184 -6.34 16.10 12.74
CA GLN A 184 -6.16 16.35 11.31
C GLN A 184 -5.17 15.36 10.69
N ALA A 185 -4.05 15.09 11.36
CA ALA A 185 -3.07 14.12 10.92
C ALA A 185 -3.59 12.68 10.98
N GLN A 186 -4.40 12.36 12.00
CA GLN A 186 -5.06 11.05 12.10
C GLN A 186 -5.92 10.80 10.86
N ARG A 187 -6.73 11.79 10.45
CA ARG A 187 -7.56 11.70 9.25
C ARG A 187 -6.73 11.50 7.99
N GLU A 188 -5.68 12.29 7.81
CA GLU A 188 -4.78 12.18 6.65
C GLU A 188 -4.09 10.81 6.58
N LEU A 189 -3.67 10.26 7.73
CA LEU A 189 -3.13 8.92 7.85
C LEU A 189 -4.14 7.84 7.44
N TYR A 190 -5.38 7.94 7.92
CA TYR A 190 -6.42 6.97 7.57
C TYR A 190 -6.80 7.02 6.08
N LEU A 191 -6.82 8.20 5.47
CA LEU A 191 -7.02 8.33 4.02
C LEU A 191 -5.83 7.76 3.24
N LEU A 192 -4.61 7.97 3.71
CA LEU A 192 -3.41 7.33 3.16
C LEU A 192 -3.53 5.80 3.21
N LEU A 193 -3.77 5.23 4.38
CA LEU A 193 -3.87 3.78 4.56
C LEU A 193 -5.00 3.18 3.71
N SER A 194 -6.15 3.86 3.63
CA SER A 194 -7.27 3.47 2.78
C SER A 194 -6.89 3.30 1.31
N ARG A 195 -6.00 4.14 0.77
CA ARG A 195 -5.55 4.05 -0.63
C ARG A 195 -4.69 2.83 -0.89
N PHE A 196 -3.88 2.40 0.08
CA PHE A 196 -2.82 1.40 -0.11
C PHE A 196 -3.10 0.05 0.57
N ILE A 197 -4.18 -0.06 1.35
CA ILE A 197 -4.52 -1.28 2.10
C ILE A 197 -4.65 -2.53 1.20
N PHE A 198 -5.20 -2.38 -0.01
CA PHE A 198 -5.26 -3.48 -0.97
C PHE A 198 -3.90 -3.81 -1.56
N PHE A 199 -3.07 -2.81 -1.87
CA PHE A 199 -1.75 -3.03 -2.47
C PHE A 199 -0.83 -3.90 -1.60
N TYR A 200 -0.85 -3.65 -0.29
CA TYR A 200 -0.04 -4.36 0.70
C TYR A 200 -0.72 -5.60 1.30
N ASN A 201 -1.80 -6.10 0.70
CA ASN A 201 -2.52 -7.31 1.13
C ASN A 201 -3.10 -7.28 2.56
N SER A 202 -3.23 -6.13 3.22
CA SER A 202 -3.69 -6.06 4.63
C SER A 202 -5.21 -6.01 4.77
N VAL A 203 -5.93 -6.75 3.94
CA VAL A 203 -7.39 -6.69 3.89
C VAL A 203 -8.05 -7.46 5.04
N ASP A 204 -7.33 -8.40 5.64
CA ASP A 204 -7.70 -9.07 6.89
C ASP A 204 -7.87 -8.09 8.07
N ARG A 205 -7.17 -6.95 8.03
CA ARG A 205 -7.25 -5.90 9.05
C ARG A 205 -8.38 -4.89 8.81
N LEU A 206 -9.14 -5.02 7.72
CA LEU A 206 -10.08 -4.00 7.27
C LEU A 206 -11.19 -3.72 8.29
N ASP A 207 -11.73 -4.74 8.94
CA ASP A 207 -12.79 -4.58 9.94
C ASP A 207 -12.30 -3.78 11.15
N SER A 208 -11.13 -4.13 11.68
CA SER A 208 -10.49 -3.40 12.80
C SER A 208 -10.16 -1.96 12.39
N PHE A 209 -9.67 -1.77 11.17
CA PHE A 209 -9.36 -0.47 10.62
C PHE A 209 -10.60 0.44 10.52
N LEU A 210 -11.74 -0.10 10.05
CA LEU A 210 -12.99 0.65 9.95
C LEU A 210 -13.60 1.00 11.31
N ARG A 211 -13.40 0.17 12.34
CA ARG A 211 -13.86 0.45 13.72
C ARG A 211 -13.09 1.57 14.38
N ASN A 212 -11.80 1.71 14.09
CA ASN A 212 -10.92 2.72 14.68
C ASN A 212 -10.86 4.03 13.86
N PHE A 213 -11.65 4.14 12.79
CA PHE A 213 -11.62 5.29 11.89
C PHE A 213 -11.92 6.60 12.64
N PRO A 214 -11.10 7.65 12.48
CA PRO A 214 -11.29 8.90 13.20
C PRO A 214 -12.55 9.61 12.73
N GLU A 215 -13.20 10.37 13.61
CA GLU A 215 -14.39 11.14 13.25
C GLU A 215 -14.03 12.30 12.31
N PHE A 216 -14.78 12.46 11.23
CA PHE A 216 -14.66 13.58 10.28
C PHE A 216 -15.78 14.59 10.50
N PRO A 217 -15.50 15.91 10.47
CA PRO A 217 -16.54 16.94 10.62
C PRO A 217 -17.57 16.85 9.48
N ASN A 218 -17.12 16.37 8.32
CA ASN A 218 -17.94 16.24 7.12
C ASN A 218 -18.61 14.86 7.01
N ALA A 219 -18.57 14.02 8.05
CA ALA A 219 -19.18 12.68 8.03
C ALA A 219 -20.68 12.74 7.71
N PHE A 220 -21.40 13.77 8.16
CA PHE A 220 -22.80 13.98 7.78
C PHE A 220 -23.02 14.15 6.26
N LEU A 221 -22.06 14.76 5.56
CA LEU A 221 -22.14 15.01 4.11
C LEU A 221 -21.63 13.85 3.28
N VAL A 222 -20.59 13.15 3.75
CA VAL A 222 -19.92 12.09 2.99
C VAL A 222 -20.48 10.72 3.34
N GLY A 223 -20.64 10.42 4.63
CA GLY A 223 -21.04 9.12 5.15
C GLY A 223 -20.13 8.62 6.27
N GLY A 224 -20.14 7.32 6.49
CA GLY A 224 -19.35 6.66 7.54
C GLY A 224 -17.92 6.30 7.09
N ALA A 225 -17.19 5.58 7.94
CA ALA A 225 -15.83 5.10 7.67
C ALA A 225 -15.72 4.33 6.34
N GLY A 226 -16.69 3.45 6.07
CA GLY A 226 -16.77 2.69 4.82
C GLY A 226 -16.91 3.58 3.58
N ASP A 227 -17.63 4.71 3.68
CA ASP A 227 -17.76 5.65 2.57
C ASP A 227 -16.42 6.32 2.25
N PHE A 228 -15.69 6.78 3.28
CA PHE A 228 -14.36 7.39 3.09
C PHE A 228 -13.37 6.40 2.47
N LEU A 229 -13.31 5.18 2.98
CA LEU A 229 -12.49 4.10 2.43
C LEU A 229 -12.80 3.90 0.94
N VAL A 230 -14.07 3.73 0.58
CA VAL A 230 -14.47 3.43 -0.80
C VAL A 230 -14.22 4.60 -1.72
N ILE A 231 -14.40 5.83 -1.26
CA ILE A 231 -14.04 7.03 -2.04
C ILE A 231 -12.55 7.01 -2.37
N GLU A 232 -11.69 6.78 -1.39
CA GLU A 232 -10.24 6.75 -1.59
C GLU A 232 -9.81 5.60 -2.50
N LEU A 233 -10.39 4.40 -2.33
CA LEU A 233 -10.15 3.27 -3.22
C LEU A 233 -10.62 3.53 -4.65
N THR A 234 -11.78 4.19 -4.82
CA THR A 234 -12.31 4.56 -6.13
C THR A 234 -11.39 5.56 -6.83
N ASP A 235 -10.89 6.55 -6.10
CA ASP A 235 -9.97 7.54 -6.64
C ASP A 235 -8.59 6.97 -6.94
N GLN A 236 -8.16 5.99 -6.14
CA GLN A 236 -6.95 5.25 -6.41
C GLN A 236 -7.06 4.46 -7.72
N LEU A 237 -8.15 3.71 -7.93
CA LEU A 237 -8.37 2.94 -9.16
C LEU A 237 -8.23 3.80 -10.43
N GLN A 238 -8.76 5.03 -10.42
CA GLN A 238 -8.69 5.94 -11.58
C GLN A 238 -7.27 6.45 -11.87
N LYS A 239 -6.38 6.44 -10.87
CA LYS A 239 -4.99 6.90 -11.00
C LYS A 239 -4.02 5.78 -11.35
N LEU A 240 -4.39 4.52 -11.12
CA LEU A 240 -3.55 3.35 -11.37
C LEU A 240 -3.31 3.16 -12.88
N LYS A 241 -2.04 3.20 -13.28
CA LYS A 241 -1.58 2.93 -14.66
C LYS A 241 -0.89 1.57 -14.82
N VAL A 242 -0.49 0.96 -13.71
CA VAL A 242 0.22 -0.31 -13.68
C VAL A 242 -0.79 -1.46 -13.67
N GLU A 243 -0.87 -2.19 -14.79
CA GLU A 243 -1.86 -3.25 -15.01
C GLU A 243 -1.89 -4.34 -13.91
N PRO A 244 -0.76 -4.97 -13.50
CA PRO A 244 -0.82 -6.01 -12.46
C PRO A 244 -1.36 -5.48 -11.12
N VAL A 245 -1.01 -4.24 -10.77
CA VAL A 245 -1.53 -3.58 -9.56
C VAL A 245 -3.02 -3.32 -9.69
N LEU A 246 -3.48 -2.81 -10.83
CA LEU A 246 -4.91 -2.57 -11.08
C LEU A 246 -5.72 -3.87 -11.00
N LEU A 247 -5.23 -4.96 -11.60
CA LEU A 247 -5.85 -6.29 -11.50
C LEU A 247 -5.94 -6.76 -10.06
N HIS A 248 -4.86 -6.56 -9.29
CA HIS A 248 -4.83 -6.91 -7.88
C HIS A 248 -5.89 -6.15 -7.09
N TYR A 249 -5.98 -4.82 -7.23
CA TYR A 249 -7.03 -4.02 -6.58
C TYR A 249 -8.43 -4.51 -6.96
N LEU A 250 -8.72 -4.71 -8.25
CA LEU A 250 -10.02 -5.19 -8.72
C LEU A 250 -10.37 -6.57 -8.13
N SER A 251 -9.38 -7.45 -7.94
CA SER A 251 -9.60 -8.75 -7.32
C SER A 251 -9.99 -8.65 -5.84
N GLN A 252 -9.39 -7.72 -5.09
CA GLN A 252 -9.62 -7.50 -3.66
C GLN A 252 -10.92 -6.74 -3.38
N MET A 253 -11.45 -5.98 -4.35
CA MET A 253 -12.70 -5.22 -4.20
C MET A 253 -13.89 -6.06 -3.77
N LYS A 254 -13.89 -7.38 -4.04
CA LYS A 254 -14.95 -8.30 -3.62
C LYS A 254 -15.18 -8.31 -2.10
N ILE A 255 -14.15 -7.98 -1.31
CA ILE A 255 -14.23 -7.94 0.15
C ILE A 255 -15.18 -6.83 0.64
N LEU A 256 -15.43 -5.81 -0.20
CA LEU A 256 -16.39 -4.73 0.12
C LEU A 256 -17.86 -5.16 -0.04
N GLN A 257 -18.12 -6.43 -0.39
CA GLN A 257 -19.47 -6.94 -0.57
C GLN A 257 -20.25 -6.91 0.75
N GLY A 258 -21.47 -6.35 0.70
CA GLY A 258 -22.33 -6.25 1.88
C GLY A 258 -22.05 -5.05 2.78
N MET A 259 -21.06 -4.21 2.45
CA MET A 259 -20.80 -2.98 3.20
C MET A 259 -21.91 -1.96 2.97
N GLU A 260 -22.44 -1.40 4.06
CA GLU A 260 -23.48 -0.38 4.02
C GLU A 260 -22.86 0.97 3.59
N LEU A 261 -23.06 1.31 2.33
CA LEU A 261 -22.55 2.53 1.71
C LEU A 261 -23.68 3.51 1.40
N ARG A 262 -23.37 4.80 1.46
CA ARG A 262 -24.27 5.82 0.94
C ARG A 262 -24.48 5.62 -0.56
N MET A 263 -25.69 5.93 -1.02
CA MET A 263 -26.05 5.78 -2.44
C MET A 263 -25.11 6.55 -3.39
N THR A 264 -24.62 7.71 -2.99
CA THR A 264 -23.66 8.51 -3.76
C THR A 264 -22.33 7.79 -3.93
N THR A 265 -21.78 7.25 -2.84
CA THR A 265 -20.52 6.50 -2.83
C THR A 265 -20.63 5.21 -3.64
N SER A 266 -21.70 4.45 -3.39
CA SER A 266 -22.04 3.23 -4.11
C SER A 266 -22.17 3.48 -5.63
N THR A 267 -22.87 4.55 -6.02
CA THR A 267 -23.02 4.93 -7.43
C THR A 267 -21.69 5.32 -8.08
N ARG A 268 -20.83 6.06 -7.36
CA ARG A 268 -19.50 6.46 -7.84
C ARG A 268 -18.60 5.24 -8.07
N LEU A 269 -18.55 4.30 -7.11
CA LEU A 269 -17.79 3.05 -7.25
C LEU A 269 -18.31 2.23 -8.45
N LYS A 270 -19.63 2.10 -8.57
CA LYS A 270 -20.27 1.38 -9.69
C LYS A 270 -19.91 2.01 -11.04
N ALA A 271 -19.96 3.34 -11.16
CA ALA A 271 -19.60 4.04 -12.39
C ALA A 271 -18.10 3.87 -12.73
N CYS A 272 -17.23 3.93 -11.73
CA CYS A 272 -15.80 3.69 -11.90
C CYS A 272 -15.51 2.27 -12.40
N LEU A 273 -16.05 1.24 -11.74
CA LEU A 273 -15.89 -0.15 -12.18
C LEU A 273 -16.47 -0.37 -13.58
N TYR A 274 -17.64 0.21 -13.89
CA TYR A 274 -18.22 0.11 -15.22
C TYR A 274 -17.33 0.74 -16.30
N SER A 275 -16.62 1.83 -16.00
CA SER A 275 -15.67 2.43 -16.96
C SER A 275 -14.54 1.48 -17.36
N PHE A 276 -14.15 0.54 -16.48
CA PHE A 276 -13.15 -0.49 -16.77
C PHE A 276 -13.72 -1.68 -17.55
N THR A 277 -15.03 -1.77 -17.79
CA THR A 277 -15.65 -2.91 -18.48
C THR A 277 -15.74 -2.77 -20.00
N SER A 278 -15.63 -1.54 -20.52
CA SER A 278 -15.78 -1.24 -21.95
C SER A 278 -14.43 -1.15 -22.66
N PRO A 279 -14.33 -1.57 -23.94
CA PRO A 279 -13.08 -1.53 -24.70
C PRO A 279 -12.74 -0.13 -25.27
N GLY A 280 -13.17 0.95 -24.62
CA GLY A 280 -13.06 2.32 -25.12
C GLY A 280 -12.33 3.28 -24.19
N GLY A 281 -12.26 4.55 -24.60
CA GLY A 281 -11.76 5.63 -23.76
C GLY A 281 -12.65 5.85 -22.52
N PRO A 282 -12.12 6.52 -21.47
CA PRO A 282 -10.84 7.24 -21.45
C PRO A 282 -9.62 6.37 -21.14
N MET A 283 -9.78 5.14 -20.61
CA MET A 283 -8.66 4.34 -20.08
C MET A 283 -8.18 3.19 -20.97
N TYR A 284 -8.94 2.78 -21.99
CA TYR A 284 -8.59 1.66 -22.89
C TYR A 284 -8.10 0.40 -22.15
N PRO A 285 -8.89 -0.15 -21.20
CA PRO A 285 -8.45 -1.27 -20.36
C PRO A 285 -8.19 -2.54 -21.16
N THR A 286 -7.18 -3.32 -20.75
CA THR A 286 -6.89 -4.63 -21.35
C THR A 286 -8.02 -5.63 -21.10
N ARG A 287 -8.01 -6.75 -21.82
CA ARG A 287 -9.03 -7.80 -21.63
C ARG A 287 -9.04 -8.37 -20.21
N ALA A 288 -7.87 -8.51 -19.58
CA ALA A 288 -7.76 -9.00 -18.22
C ALA A 288 -8.43 -8.02 -17.24
N VAL A 289 -8.13 -6.72 -17.38
CA VAL A 289 -8.72 -5.65 -16.54
C VAL A 289 -10.24 -5.61 -16.72
N ARG A 290 -10.74 -5.72 -17.95
CA ARG A 290 -12.19 -5.76 -18.21
C ARG A 290 -12.89 -6.92 -17.52
N HIS A 291 -12.30 -8.11 -17.56
CA HIS A 291 -12.86 -9.29 -16.90
C HIS A 291 -12.83 -9.16 -15.38
N ALA A 292 -11.70 -8.73 -14.81
CA ALA A 292 -11.59 -8.47 -13.38
C ALA A 292 -12.60 -7.40 -12.91
N ALA A 293 -12.81 -6.34 -13.71
CA ALA A 293 -13.80 -5.32 -13.43
C ALA A 293 -15.24 -5.86 -13.48
N TRP A 294 -15.57 -6.71 -14.47
CA TRP A 294 -16.87 -7.40 -14.52
C TRP A 294 -17.09 -8.28 -13.29
N ASP A 295 -16.09 -9.06 -12.90
CA ASP A 295 -16.16 -9.94 -11.74
C ASP A 295 -16.36 -9.17 -10.44
N ALA A 296 -15.62 -8.07 -10.25
CA ALA A 296 -15.78 -7.19 -9.09
C ALA A 296 -17.17 -6.53 -9.08
N LEU A 297 -17.61 -6.00 -10.23
CA LEU A 297 -18.89 -5.31 -10.37
C LEU A 297 -20.09 -6.26 -10.17
N ASP A 298 -19.99 -7.51 -10.62
CA ASP A 298 -21.03 -8.52 -10.42
C ASP A 298 -21.09 -9.01 -8.98
N SER A 299 -19.95 -9.08 -8.29
CA SER A 299 -19.87 -9.46 -6.87
C SER A 299 -20.45 -8.37 -5.96
N LEU A 300 -20.10 -7.11 -6.22
CA LEU A 300 -20.53 -5.97 -5.41
C LEU A 300 -21.97 -5.54 -5.66
N PHE A 301 -22.42 -5.62 -6.91
CA PHE A 301 -23.75 -5.20 -7.32
C PHE A 301 -24.49 -6.34 -8.00
N PRO A 302 -24.96 -7.38 -7.28
CA PRO A 302 -25.62 -8.52 -7.91
C PRO A 302 -26.92 -8.12 -8.63
N VAL A 303 -27.63 -7.12 -8.09
CA VAL A 303 -28.85 -6.59 -8.68
C VAL A 303 -28.54 -5.88 -10.00
N GLY A 304 -29.09 -6.41 -11.10
CA GLY A 304 -28.85 -5.89 -12.44
C GLY A 304 -27.66 -6.52 -13.19
N ARG A 305 -27.14 -7.67 -12.72
CA ARG A 305 -26.12 -8.46 -13.46
C ARG A 305 -26.58 -8.82 -14.88
N TYR A 306 -27.72 -9.51 -14.98
CA TYR A 306 -28.30 -9.93 -16.26
C TYR A 306 -28.51 -8.78 -17.26
N PRO A 307 -29.20 -7.68 -16.92
CA PRO A 307 -29.40 -6.58 -17.87
C PRO A 307 -28.09 -5.91 -18.29
N ARG A 308 -27.09 -5.79 -17.41
CA ARG A 308 -25.78 -5.23 -17.78
C ARG A 308 -25.05 -6.06 -18.84
N HIS A 309 -25.02 -7.38 -18.66
CA HIS A 309 -24.40 -8.29 -19.64
C HIS A 309 -25.15 -8.28 -20.96
N LEU A 310 -26.49 -8.23 -20.91
CA LEU A 310 -27.34 -8.12 -22.09
C LEU A 310 -27.04 -6.83 -22.87
N ILE A 311 -27.03 -5.68 -22.19
CA ILE A 311 -26.71 -4.38 -22.80
C ILE A 311 -25.29 -4.39 -23.39
N SER A 312 -24.30 -4.93 -22.67
CA SER A 312 -22.93 -5.04 -23.18
C SER A 312 -22.85 -5.90 -24.44
N LEU A 313 -23.60 -7.01 -24.49
CA LEU A 313 -23.70 -7.87 -25.67
C LEU A 313 -24.36 -7.13 -26.85
N PHE A 314 -25.45 -6.40 -26.62
CA PHE A 314 -26.10 -5.57 -27.65
C PHE A 314 -25.14 -4.52 -28.23
N PHE A 315 -24.38 -3.81 -27.39
CA PHE A 315 -23.40 -2.85 -27.90
C PHE A 315 -22.28 -3.53 -28.70
N ARG A 316 -21.79 -4.69 -28.28
CA ARG A 316 -20.79 -5.45 -29.07
C ARG A 316 -21.34 -5.93 -30.40
N LEU A 317 -22.63 -6.29 -30.45
CA LEU A 317 -23.35 -6.65 -31.68
C LEU A 317 -23.48 -5.47 -32.64
N LEU A 318 -23.71 -4.27 -32.11
CA LEU A 318 -23.92 -3.04 -32.89
C LEU A 318 -22.62 -2.43 -33.45
N TYR A 319 -21.44 -2.79 -32.95
CA TYR A 319 -20.14 -2.31 -33.46
C TYR A 319 -19.46 -3.36 -34.37
N PRO A 320 -19.43 -3.18 -35.71
CA PRO A 320 -19.00 -4.20 -36.67
C PRO A 320 -17.55 -4.70 -36.53
N TRP A 321 -16.65 -3.88 -35.98
CA TRP A 321 -15.21 -4.16 -35.94
C TRP A 321 -14.75 -5.17 -34.88
N TYR A 322 -15.55 -5.44 -33.83
CA TYR A 322 -15.20 -6.39 -32.76
C TYR A 322 -15.93 -7.74 -32.87
N TRP A 323 -16.89 -7.83 -33.78
CA TRP A 323 -17.78 -8.99 -33.95
C TRP A 323 -17.05 -10.28 -34.36
N PRO A 324 -16.13 -10.29 -35.36
CA PRO A 324 -15.55 -11.54 -35.84
C PRO A 324 -14.69 -12.24 -34.79
N SER A 325 -13.84 -11.50 -34.09
CA SER A 325 -12.93 -12.05 -33.06
C SER A 325 -13.67 -12.46 -31.79
N SER A 326 -14.71 -11.72 -31.40
CA SER A 326 -15.51 -12.04 -30.22
C SER A 326 -16.44 -13.24 -30.46
N CYS A 327 -17.07 -13.33 -31.62
CA CYS A 327 -17.89 -14.46 -32.02
C CYS A 327 -17.02 -15.73 -32.14
N TRP A 328 -15.83 -15.62 -32.75
CA TRP A 328 -14.86 -16.72 -32.81
C TRP A 328 -14.44 -17.22 -31.42
N ASN A 329 -14.10 -16.31 -30.51
CA ASN A 329 -13.73 -16.68 -29.13
C ASN A 329 -14.91 -17.31 -28.36
N PHE A 330 -16.13 -16.84 -28.58
CA PHE A 330 -17.33 -17.43 -27.98
C PHE A 330 -17.58 -18.85 -28.51
N VAL A 331 -17.49 -19.05 -29.82
CA VAL A 331 -17.59 -20.37 -30.46
C VAL A 331 -16.51 -21.30 -29.92
N VAL A 332 -15.24 -20.88 -29.88
CA VAL A 332 -14.14 -21.67 -29.32
C VAL A 332 -14.37 -22.00 -27.84
N SER A 333 -14.88 -21.06 -27.04
CA SER A 333 -15.17 -21.29 -25.62
C SER A 333 -16.33 -22.25 -25.41
N CYS A 334 -17.39 -22.15 -26.21
CA CYS A 334 -18.49 -23.11 -26.24
C CYS A 334 -18.01 -24.51 -26.64
N ILE A 335 -17.19 -24.62 -27.70
CA ILE A 335 -16.62 -25.89 -28.13
C ILE A 335 -15.75 -26.49 -27.01
N LYS A 336 -14.90 -25.69 -26.36
CA LYS A 336 -14.10 -26.15 -25.21
C LYS A 336 -14.99 -26.59 -24.05
N ALA A 337 -16.02 -25.85 -23.69
CA ALA A 337 -16.92 -26.20 -22.60
C ALA A 337 -17.69 -27.50 -22.89
N VAL A 338 -18.16 -27.67 -24.14
CA VAL A 338 -18.81 -28.90 -24.59
C VAL A 338 -17.82 -30.07 -24.57
N LEU A 339 -16.61 -29.89 -25.08
CA LEU A 339 -15.55 -30.92 -25.02
C LEU A 339 -15.19 -31.28 -23.58
N TYR A 340 -14.99 -30.32 -22.69
CA TYR A 340 -14.75 -30.58 -21.27
C TYR A 340 -15.91 -31.31 -20.61
N SER A 341 -17.15 -30.94 -20.94
CA SER A 341 -18.34 -31.62 -20.42
C SER A 341 -18.41 -33.07 -20.92
N ILE A 342 -18.14 -33.31 -22.20
CA ILE A 342 -18.09 -34.66 -22.80
C ILE A 342 -16.95 -35.48 -22.20
N VAL A 343 -15.75 -34.93 -22.09
CA VAL A 343 -14.59 -35.59 -21.45
C VAL A 343 -14.90 -35.94 -20.00
N ARG A 344 -15.51 -35.01 -19.24
CA ARG A 344 -15.94 -35.25 -17.85
C ARG A 344 -17.00 -36.35 -17.77
N LEU A 345 -17.92 -36.42 -18.73
CA LEU A 345 -18.96 -37.46 -18.81
C LEU A 345 -18.38 -38.84 -19.16
N ILE A 346 -17.36 -38.88 -20.04
CA ILE A 346 -16.64 -40.10 -20.42
C ILE A 346 -15.79 -40.61 -19.25
N PHE A 347 -15.04 -39.74 -18.58
CA PHE A 347 -14.23 -40.12 -17.41
C PHE A 347 -15.09 -40.50 -16.20
N SER A 348 -16.20 -39.79 -15.95
CA SER A 348 -17.18 -40.18 -14.91
C SER A 348 -17.85 -41.53 -15.19
N ARG A 349 -18.05 -41.91 -16.46
CA ARG A 349 -18.50 -43.25 -16.84
C ARG A 349 -17.42 -44.33 -16.65
N ARG A 350 -16.14 -43.96 -16.68
CA ARG A 350 -15.01 -44.89 -16.54
C ARG A 350 -14.65 -45.17 -15.06
N GLU A 351 -15.03 -44.28 -14.15
CA GLU A 351 -14.84 -44.40 -12.69
C GLU A 351 -15.98 -45.09 -11.93
N LYS A 352 -16.93 -45.76 -12.62
CA LYS A 352 -17.80 -46.75 -11.95
C LYS A 352 -17.18 -48.15 -12.08
N PRO A 353 -16.35 -48.61 -11.12
CA PRO A 353 -16.00 -50.02 -11.04
C PRO A 353 -17.25 -50.84 -10.68
N ARG A 354 -17.35 -52.00 -11.33
CA ARG A 354 -18.39 -53.02 -11.10
C ARG A 354 -18.43 -53.39 -9.61
N GLN A 355 -19.55 -53.11 -8.95
CA GLN A 355 -19.99 -53.93 -7.83
C GLN A 355 -20.69 -55.16 -8.42
N SER A 356 -20.01 -56.30 -8.38
CA SER A 356 -20.61 -57.63 -8.30
C SER A 356 -19.67 -58.54 -7.56
#